data_AF-A0A8S0TSU1-F1
#
_entry.id   AF-A0A8S0TSU1-F1
#
_cell.length_a   1.000
_cell.length_b   1.000
_cell.length_c   1.000
_cell.angle_alpha   90.00
_cell.angle_beta   90.00
_cell.angle_gamma   90.00
#
_symmetry.space_group_name_H-M   'P 1'
#
loop_
_entity.id
_entity.type
_entity.pdbx_description
1 polymer ?
#
loop_
_entity_poly.entity_id
_entity_poly.type
_entity_poly.pdbx_seq_one_letter_code
_entity_poly.pdbx_strand_id
1 'polypeptide(L)'
;MGGLVVKQMLYQAKAENKSNFVNNTVGVVFYSCPHFGSKLADVPWRMGLVLRPAPSIGELRSGSPRLLELNDLLRRLHKKKMLEVLSFCETKVTPIVEGYGGWAFRMEIVPMESAYPGFGQLVVLDSTDHVNSCKPLSRADPSYKDTLEFLQKLKAHYT
;
A
#
# COMPACT_ATOMS: atom_id res chain seq x y z
N MET A 1 -3.41 3.93 2.94
CA MET A 1 -4.32 3.01 3.69
C MET A 1 -5.23 2.14 2.82
N GLY A 2 -5.70 2.59 1.65
CA GLY A 2 -6.67 1.83 0.82
C GLY A 2 -6.28 0.38 0.54
N GLY A 3 -5.00 0.10 0.28
CA GLY A 3 -4.52 -1.28 0.10
C GLY A 3 -4.74 -2.19 1.30
N LEU A 4 -4.62 -1.68 2.53
CA LEU A 4 -4.92 -2.46 3.75
C LEU A 4 -6.41 -2.71 3.91
N VAL A 5 -7.26 -1.76 3.50
CA VAL A 5 -8.72 -1.95 3.47
C VAL A 5 -9.07 -3.07 2.49
N VAL A 6 -8.48 -3.09 1.29
CA VAL A 6 -8.69 -4.19 0.33
C VAL A 6 -8.27 -5.55 0.91
N LYS A 7 -7.11 -5.61 1.60
CA LYS A 7 -6.69 -6.83 2.29
C LYS A 7 -7.71 -7.27 3.35
N GLN A 8 -8.20 -6.31 4.15
CA GLN A 8 -9.22 -6.55 5.18
C GLN A 8 -10.53 -7.06 4.57
N MET A 9 -10.98 -6.47 3.46
CA MET A 9 -12.19 -6.89 2.75
C MET A 9 -12.07 -8.32 2.23
N LEU A 10 -10.94 -8.69 1.62
CA LEU A 10 -10.70 -10.07 1.17
C LEU A 10 -10.63 -11.06 2.33
N TYR A 11 -10.05 -10.64 3.46
CA TYR A 11 -10.00 -11.45 4.67
C TYR A 11 -11.40 -11.71 5.24
N GLN A 12 -12.20 -10.66 5.41
CA GLN A 12 -13.58 -10.77 5.88
C GLN A 12 -14.45 -11.57 4.91
N ALA A 13 -14.34 -11.31 3.61
CA ALA A 13 -15.08 -12.07 2.60
C ALA A 13 -14.76 -13.57 2.67
N LYS A 14 -13.48 -13.94 2.90
CA LYS A 14 -13.12 -15.34 3.10
C LYS A 14 -13.68 -15.91 4.40
N ALA A 15 -13.61 -15.18 5.51
CA ALA A 15 -14.13 -15.62 6.81
C ALA A 15 -15.66 -15.80 6.81
N GLU A 16 -16.37 -14.95 6.08
CA GLU A 16 -17.83 -14.98 5.93
C GLU A 16 -18.30 -15.90 4.78
N ASN A 17 -17.42 -16.73 4.22
CA ASN A 17 -17.70 -17.62 3.09
C ASN A 17 -18.26 -16.92 1.83
N LYS A 18 -17.97 -15.63 1.64
CA LYS A 18 -18.26 -14.86 0.42
C LYS A 18 -17.23 -15.17 -0.68
N SER A 19 -17.15 -16.45 -1.06
CA SER A 19 -16.17 -16.97 -2.02
C SER A 19 -16.19 -16.25 -3.37
N ASN A 20 -17.37 -15.84 -3.85
CA ASN A 20 -17.51 -15.09 -5.09
C ASN A 20 -16.70 -13.79 -5.08
N PHE A 21 -16.70 -13.05 -3.97
CA PHE A 21 -15.93 -11.79 -3.89
C PHE A 21 -14.42 -12.06 -3.97
N VAL A 22 -13.94 -13.10 -3.29
CA VAL A 22 -12.53 -13.49 -3.30
C VAL A 22 -12.12 -14.03 -4.68
N ASN A 23 -12.93 -14.92 -5.27
CA ASN A 23 -12.63 -15.58 -6.54
C ASN A 23 -12.76 -14.65 -7.75
N ASN A 24 -13.60 -13.61 -7.67
CA ASN A 24 -13.73 -12.59 -8.72
C ASN A 24 -12.71 -11.45 -8.55
N THR A 25 -11.93 -11.43 -7.48
CA THR A 25 -10.81 -10.49 -7.33
C THR A 25 -9.57 -11.12 -7.94
N VAL A 26 -9.21 -10.66 -9.14
CA VAL A 26 -8.19 -11.32 -9.99
C VAL A 26 -6.82 -10.64 -9.89
N GLY A 27 -6.78 -9.40 -9.39
CA GLY A 27 -5.54 -8.73 -9.06
C GLY A 27 -5.71 -7.52 -8.14
N VAL A 28 -4.61 -7.09 -7.52
CA VAL A 28 -4.55 -5.88 -6.70
C VAL A 28 -3.33 -5.05 -7.07
N VAL A 29 -3.54 -3.74 -7.20
CA VAL A 29 -2.47 -2.76 -7.36
C VAL A 29 -2.31 -1.98 -6.05
N PHE A 30 -1.10 -1.96 -5.49
CA PHE A 30 -0.77 -1.25 -4.27
C PHE A 30 0.12 -0.06 -4.57
N TYR A 31 -0.30 1.13 -4.16
CA TYR A 31 0.55 2.31 -4.13
C TYR A 31 0.96 2.60 -2.69
N SER A 32 2.25 2.53 -2.41
CA SER A 32 2.81 2.90 -1.10
C SER A 32 2.08 2.24 0.08
N CYS A 33 1.73 0.96 -0.06
CA CYS A 33 0.87 0.29 0.92
C CYS A 33 1.72 -0.23 2.09
N PRO A 34 1.46 0.17 3.35
CA PRO A 34 2.25 -0.26 4.50
C PRO A 34 1.91 -1.70 4.89
N HIS A 35 2.41 -2.68 4.15
CA HIS A 35 2.09 -4.09 4.37
C HIS A 35 2.62 -4.63 5.70
N PHE A 36 3.69 -4.04 6.21
CA PHE A 36 4.32 -4.41 7.48
C PHE A 36 4.36 -3.25 8.49
N GLY A 37 3.62 -2.18 8.21
CA GLY A 37 3.54 -0.98 9.04
C GLY A 37 4.13 0.26 8.37
N SER A 38 4.17 1.38 9.07
CA SER A 38 4.70 2.65 8.54
C SER A 38 5.58 3.33 9.57
N LYS A 39 6.66 3.98 9.12
CA LYS A 39 7.53 4.77 10.01
C LYS A 39 6.74 5.87 10.71
N LEU A 40 5.73 6.43 10.03
CA LEU A 40 4.79 7.40 10.58
C LEU A 40 4.06 6.87 11.82
N ALA A 41 3.60 5.63 11.81
CA ALA A 41 2.89 5.04 12.94
C ALA A 41 3.77 4.74 14.15
N ASP A 42 5.08 4.57 13.93
CA ASP A 42 6.06 4.26 14.98
C ASP A 42 6.59 5.51 15.68
N VAL A 43 6.36 6.71 15.12
CA VAL A 43 6.76 7.97 15.76
C VAL A 43 6.05 8.08 17.12
N PRO A 44 6.79 8.30 18.22
CA PRO A 44 6.18 8.58 19.52
C PRO A 44 5.53 9.96 19.45
N TRP A 45 4.23 10.02 19.18
CA TRP A 45 3.42 11.23 19.03
C TRP A 45 3.25 12.06 20.33
N ARG A 46 4.22 12.04 21.25
CA ARG A 46 4.25 12.82 22.51
C ARG A 46 4.63 14.29 22.28
N MET A 47 4.13 14.91 21.21
CA MET A 47 4.39 16.30 20.86
C MET A 47 3.10 17.13 20.99
N GLY A 48 2.61 17.27 22.23
CA GLY A 48 1.67 18.32 22.63
C GLY A 48 0.30 18.36 21.92
N LEU A 49 -0.51 19.35 22.31
CA LEU A 49 -1.91 19.59 21.92
C LEU A 49 -2.16 19.83 20.39
N VAL A 50 -1.16 19.68 19.53
CA VAL A 50 -1.20 20.20 18.15
C VAL A 50 -1.46 19.11 17.09
N LEU A 51 -1.03 17.87 17.31
CA LEU A 51 -1.22 16.77 16.34
C LEU A 51 -1.64 15.47 17.04
N ARG A 52 -2.94 15.16 16.98
CA ARG A 52 -3.47 13.84 17.37
C ARG A 52 -3.64 12.98 16.12
N PRO A 53 -2.79 11.95 15.90
CA PRO A 53 -2.99 11.04 14.78
C PRO A 53 -4.35 10.34 14.91
N ALA A 54 -4.97 10.02 13.76
CA ALA A 54 -6.19 9.24 13.75
C ALA A 54 -5.98 7.89 14.47
N PRO A 55 -6.98 7.37 15.22
CA PRO A 55 -6.84 6.10 15.93
C PRO A 55 -6.35 4.95 15.05
N SER A 56 -6.77 4.93 13.79
CA SER A 56 -6.36 3.94 12.79
C SER A 56 -4.86 3.94 12.47
N ILE A 57 -4.13 5.04 12.70
CA ILE A 57 -2.67 5.08 12.54
C ILE A 57 -1.99 4.15 13.53
N GLY A 58 -2.56 3.96 14.74
CA GLY A 58 -2.04 3.02 15.72
C GLY A 58 -2.04 1.57 15.25
N GLU A 59 -2.97 1.20 14.35
CA GLU A 59 -3.06 -0.14 13.76
C GLU A 59 -1.95 -0.39 12.71
N LEU A 60 -1.29 0.68 12.25
CA LEU A 60 -0.22 0.67 11.23
C LEU A 60 1.18 0.57 11.84
N ARG A 61 1.30 0.30 13.14
CA ARG A 61 2.61 0.10 13.79
C ARG A 61 3.36 -1.05 13.16
N SER A 62 4.67 -0.87 13.03
CA SER A 62 5.54 -1.90 12.48
C SER A 62 5.47 -3.17 13.33
N GLY A 63 5.42 -4.32 12.65
CA GLY A 63 5.30 -5.62 13.32
C GLY A 63 3.90 -5.97 13.84
N SER A 64 2.86 -5.20 13.49
CA SER A 64 1.47 -5.55 13.82
C SER A 64 1.09 -6.95 13.32
N PRO A 65 0.68 -7.89 14.21
CA PRO A 65 0.28 -9.24 13.81
C PRO A 65 -0.87 -9.24 12.81
N ARG A 66 -1.78 -8.25 12.91
CA ARG A 66 -2.91 -8.13 11.99
C ARG A 66 -2.43 -7.84 10.56
N LEU A 67 -1.45 -6.96 10.38
CA LEU A 67 -0.91 -6.66 9.05
C LEU A 67 -0.24 -7.88 8.42
N LEU A 68 0.48 -8.67 9.23
CA LEU A 68 1.09 -9.93 8.79
C LEU A 68 0.05 -10.96 8.35
N GLU A 69 -1.02 -11.12 9.12
CA GLU A 69 -2.12 -12.03 8.79
C GLU A 69 -2.83 -11.63 7.49
N LEU A 70 -3.11 -10.34 7.33
CA LEU A 70 -3.68 -9.77 6.11
C LEU A 70 -2.76 -10.00 4.90
N ASN A 71 -1.46 -9.82 5.06
CA ASN A 71 -0.49 -10.06 4.00
C ASN A 71 -0.39 -11.54 3.62
N ASP A 72 -0.40 -12.43 4.62
CA ASP A 72 -0.30 -13.87 4.41
C ASP A 72 -1.51 -14.44 3.66
N LEU A 73 -2.71 -13.89 3.86
CA LEU A 73 -3.86 -14.24 3.04
C LEU A 73 -3.62 -13.99 1.55
N LEU A 74 -3.19 -12.78 1.18
CA LEU A 74 -2.92 -12.46 -0.22
C LEU A 74 -1.76 -13.29 -0.76
N ARG A 75 -0.72 -13.54 0.05
CA ARG A 75 0.38 -14.43 -0.32
C ARG A 75 -0.12 -15.82 -0.72
N ARG A 76 -1.07 -16.38 0.02
CA ARG A 76 -1.70 -17.68 -0.31
C ARG A 76 -2.52 -17.61 -1.61
N LEU A 77 -3.28 -16.53 -1.83
CA LEU A 77 -4.06 -16.36 -3.06
C LEU A 77 -3.14 -16.23 -4.28
N HIS A 78 -2.07 -15.44 -4.16
CA HIS A 78 -1.04 -15.28 -5.19
C HIS A 78 -0.30 -16.60 -5.48
N LYS A 79 0.12 -17.35 -4.44
CA LYS A 79 0.74 -18.68 -4.63
C LYS A 79 -0.16 -19.67 -5.37
N LYS A 80 -1.48 -19.56 -5.21
CA LYS A 80 -2.47 -20.36 -5.95
C LYS A 80 -2.76 -19.83 -7.36
N LYS A 81 -2.08 -18.76 -7.81
CA LYS A 81 -2.32 -18.06 -9.08
C LYS A 81 -3.76 -17.54 -9.22
N MET A 82 -4.42 -17.28 -8.10
CA MET A 82 -5.78 -16.73 -8.08
C MET A 82 -5.79 -15.20 -8.06
N LEU A 83 -4.68 -14.59 -7.65
CA LEU A 83 -4.56 -13.14 -7.47
C LEU A 83 -3.18 -12.67 -7.90
N GLU A 84 -3.10 -11.86 -8.95
CA GLU A 84 -1.87 -11.17 -9.32
C GLU A 84 -1.69 -9.91 -8.48
N VAL A 85 -0.45 -9.53 -8.18
CA VAL A 85 -0.16 -8.35 -7.35
C VAL A 85 0.91 -7.49 -8.01
N LEU A 86 0.63 -6.20 -8.11
CA LEU A 86 1.57 -5.15 -8.50
C LEU A 86 1.67 -4.14 -7.35
N SER A 87 2.89 -3.84 -6.90
CA SER A 87 3.16 -2.88 -5.86
C SER A 87 4.08 -1.78 -6.38
N PHE A 88 3.79 -0.55 -5.97
CA PHE A 88 4.62 0.63 -6.17
C PHE A 88 5.11 1.13 -4.82
N CYS A 89 6.40 1.49 -4.73
CA CYS A 89 6.97 2.12 -3.53
C CYS A 89 7.48 3.53 -3.82
N GLU A 90 7.26 4.44 -2.87
CA GLU A 90 7.84 5.78 -2.89
C GLU A 90 9.36 5.74 -2.63
N THR A 91 10.05 6.80 -3.03
CA THR A 91 11.50 6.97 -2.79
C THR A 91 11.84 8.30 -2.12
N LYS A 92 10.92 9.28 -2.11
CA LYS A 92 11.12 10.58 -1.47
C LYS A 92 10.37 10.70 -0.17
N VAL A 93 11.00 11.44 0.76
CA VAL A 93 10.37 11.89 1.99
C VAL A 93 9.20 12.82 1.69
N THR A 94 8.13 12.70 2.47
CA THR A 94 6.90 13.47 2.36
C THR A 94 6.87 14.55 3.46
N PRO A 95 6.49 15.80 3.14
CA PRO A 95 6.27 16.82 4.17
C PRO A 95 5.03 16.47 5.02
N ILE A 96 5.22 16.37 6.34
CA ILE A 96 4.14 16.04 7.30
C ILE A 96 3.58 17.28 7.96
N VAL A 97 4.47 18.23 8.28
CA VAL A 97 4.13 19.52 8.88
C VAL A 97 4.96 20.56 8.16
N GLU A 98 4.31 21.62 7.72
CA GLU A 98 4.96 22.78 7.12
C GLU A 98 4.79 23.97 8.07
N GLY A 99 5.92 24.47 8.57
CA GLY A 99 6.01 25.60 9.47
C GLY A 99 6.27 26.90 8.73
N TYR A 100 6.09 28.02 9.43
CA TYR A 100 6.38 29.35 8.90
C TYR A 100 7.88 29.49 8.56
N GLY A 101 8.21 30.13 7.43
CA GLY A 101 9.62 30.31 7.00
C GLY A 101 10.24 29.13 6.25
N GLY A 102 9.44 28.19 5.74
CA GLY A 102 9.91 27.10 4.88
C GLY A 102 10.49 25.89 5.61
N TRP A 103 10.39 25.84 6.94
CA TRP A 103 10.73 24.65 7.71
C TRP A 103 9.67 23.58 7.50
N ALA A 104 10.06 22.38 7.07
CA ALA A 104 9.16 21.25 6.93
C ALA A 104 9.73 20.02 7.62
N PHE A 105 8.94 19.40 8.51
CA PHE A 105 9.24 18.06 8.99
C PHE A 105 8.92 17.07 7.88
N ARG A 106 9.95 16.46 7.31
CA ARG A 106 9.84 15.51 6.20
C ARG A 106 10.21 14.12 6.68
N MET A 107 9.44 13.12 6.28
CA MET A 107 9.75 11.73 6.59
C MET A 107 9.32 10.80 5.48
N GLU A 108 9.99 9.66 5.38
CA GLU A 108 9.50 8.54 4.60
C GLU A 108 8.30 7.92 5.34
N ILE A 109 7.17 7.77 4.65
CA ILE A 109 5.93 7.29 5.26
C ILE A 109 5.95 5.77 5.31
N VAL A 110 6.11 5.14 4.14
CA VAL A 110 6.17 3.70 4.00
C VAL A 110 7.51 3.34 3.38
N PRO A 111 8.43 2.74 4.17
CA PRO A 111 9.71 2.32 3.63
C PRO A 111 9.54 1.17 2.64
N MET A 112 10.48 1.01 1.72
CA MET A 112 10.42 -0.01 0.66
C MET A 112 10.18 -1.42 1.22
N GLU A 113 10.79 -1.75 2.37
CA GLU A 113 10.65 -3.05 3.03
C GLU A 113 9.21 -3.30 3.48
N SER A 114 8.44 -2.24 3.74
CA SER A 114 7.01 -2.32 4.08
C SER A 114 6.10 -2.19 2.85
N ALA A 115 6.50 -1.42 1.84
CA ALA A 115 5.74 -1.23 0.60
C ALA A 115 5.72 -2.49 -0.28
N TYR A 116 6.74 -3.34 -0.20
CA TYR A 116 6.77 -4.62 -0.90
C TYR A 116 6.16 -5.74 -0.03
N PRO A 117 5.10 -6.45 -0.49
CA PRO A 117 4.46 -7.48 0.32
C PRO A 117 5.26 -8.80 0.40
N GLY A 118 6.39 -8.89 -0.32
CA GLY A 118 7.22 -10.10 -0.42
C GLY A 118 6.81 -11.06 -1.54
N PHE A 119 5.89 -10.65 -2.42
CA PHE A 119 5.42 -11.42 -3.58
C PHE A 119 4.80 -10.47 -4.61
N GLY A 120 4.60 -10.95 -5.84
CA GLY A 120 4.14 -10.12 -6.95
C GLY A 120 5.25 -9.24 -7.53
N GLN A 121 4.87 -8.32 -8.40
CA GLN A 121 5.79 -7.35 -9.01
C GLN A 121 5.93 -6.12 -8.11
N LEU A 122 7.16 -5.64 -7.96
CA LEU A 122 7.47 -4.35 -7.32
C LEU A 122 8.03 -3.39 -8.36
N VAL A 123 7.52 -2.17 -8.37
CA VAL A 123 8.03 -1.05 -9.17
C VAL A 123 8.42 0.07 -8.22
N VAL A 124 9.65 0.54 -8.35
CA VAL A 124 10.17 1.66 -7.55
C VAL A 124 9.84 2.94 -8.30
N LEU A 125 9.09 3.85 -7.67
CA LEU A 125 8.77 5.15 -8.26
C LEU A 125 9.86 6.14 -7.89
N ASP A 126 10.80 6.32 -8.81
CA ASP A 126 11.88 7.29 -8.65
C ASP A 126 11.31 8.69 -8.43
N SER A 127 11.96 9.42 -7.53
CA SER A 127 11.67 10.82 -7.28
C SER A 127 10.24 11.15 -6.85
N THR A 128 9.49 10.17 -6.36
CA THR A 128 8.08 10.30 -5.98
C THR A 128 7.92 10.14 -4.47
N ASP A 129 7.14 11.03 -3.87
CA ASP A 129 6.78 10.98 -2.45
C ASP A 129 5.48 10.17 -2.24
N HIS A 130 5.11 9.94 -0.97
CA HIS A 130 3.94 9.12 -0.62
C HIS A 130 2.61 9.73 -1.12
N VAL A 131 2.53 11.06 -1.21
CA VAL A 131 1.30 11.77 -1.60
C VAL A 131 1.07 11.70 -3.11
N ASN A 132 2.14 11.57 -3.89
CA ASN A 132 2.10 11.56 -5.34
C ASN A 132 2.30 10.18 -5.96
N SER A 133 2.58 9.13 -5.17
CA SER A 133 2.79 7.77 -5.70
C SER A 133 1.62 7.22 -6.52
N CYS A 134 0.39 7.66 -6.23
CA CYS A 134 -0.82 7.30 -6.98
C CYS A 134 -1.28 8.37 -7.99
N LYS A 135 -0.46 9.39 -8.27
CA LYS A 135 -0.79 10.53 -9.13
C LYS A 135 0.20 10.60 -10.29
N PRO A 136 0.03 9.76 -11.33
CA PRO A 136 0.95 9.75 -12.47
C PRO A 136 1.06 11.13 -13.10
N LEU A 137 2.28 11.58 -13.37
CA LEU A 137 2.54 12.88 -13.99
C LEU A 137 2.16 12.88 -15.48
N SER A 138 2.24 11.72 -16.12
CA SER A 138 1.89 11.52 -17.53
C SER A 138 1.56 10.06 -17.81
N ARG A 139 1.14 9.75 -19.04
CA ARG A 139 0.94 8.36 -19.48
C ARG A 139 2.23 7.55 -19.61
N ALA A 140 3.39 8.22 -19.62
CA ALA A 140 4.69 7.58 -19.63
C ALA A 140 5.21 7.27 -18.22
N ASP A 141 4.55 7.77 -17.18
CA ASP A 141 4.89 7.50 -15.78
C ASP A 141 4.72 6.00 -15.47
N PRO A 142 5.68 5.32 -14.82
CA PRO A 142 5.57 3.91 -14.48
C PRO A 142 4.30 3.58 -13.68
N SER A 143 3.87 4.48 -12.78
CA SER A 143 2.63 4.30 -12.01
C SER A 143 1.41 4.15 -12.92
N TYR A 144 1.37 4.84 -14.06
CA TYR A 144 0.31 4.70 -15.04
C TYR A 144 0.55 3.52 -15.98
N LYS A 145 1.73 3.48 -16.60
CA LYS A 145 2.07 2.54 -17.67
C LYS A 145 1.99 1.09 -17.16
N ASP A 146 2.65 0.79 -16.05
CA ASP A 146 2.74 -0.57 -15.54
C ASP A 146 1.39 -1.03 -14.98
N THR A 147 0.58 -0.10 -14.44
CA THR A 147 -0.81 -0.38 -14.07
C THR A 147 -1.65 -0.73 -15.29
N LEU A 148 -1.52 0.00 -16.39
CA LEU A 148 -2.25 -0.28 -17.61
C LEU A 148 -1.85 -1.64 -18.20
N GLU A 149 -0.55 -1.94 -18.27
CA GLU A 149 -0.03 -3.23 -18.73
C GLU A 149 -0.52 -4.38 -17.84
N PHE A 150 -0.52 -4.18 -16.52
CA PHE A 150 -1.06 -5.14 -15.56
C PHE A 150 -2.55 -5.42 -15.79
N LEU A 151 -3.36 -4.38 -16.00
CA LEU A 151 -4.79 -4.53 -16.29
C LEU A 151 -5.03 -5.21 -17.64
N GLN A 152 -4.24 -4.89 -18.67
CA GLN A 152 -4.32 -5.53 -19.98
C GLN A 152 -3.97 -7.02 -19.91
N LYS A 153 -2.89 -7.37 -19.20
CA LYS A 153 -2.50 -8.76 -18.92
C LYS A 153 -3.64 -9.53 -18.25
N LEU A 154 -4.22 -8.96 -17.19
CA LEU A 154 -5.34 -9.59 -16.49
C LEU A 154 -6.55 -9.78 -17.41
N LYS A 155 -6.94 -8.76 -18.16
CA LYS A 155 -8.07 -8.86 -19.10
C LYS A 155 -7.86 -9.96 -20.15
N ALA A 156 -6.65 -10.11 -20.68
CA ALA A 156 -6.31 -11.13 -21.67
C ALA A 156 -6.44 -12.57 -21.14
N HIS A 157 -6.41 -12.79 -19.82
CA HIS A 157 -6.63 -14.12 -19.24
C HIS A 157 -8.13 -14.50 -19.16
N TYR A 158 -9.04 -13.53 -19.31
CA TYR A 158 -10.50 -13.72 -19.21
C TYR A 158 -11.24 -13.52 -20.55
N THR A 159 -10.50 -13.24 -21.62
CA THR A 159 -11.04 -13.14 -23.00
C THR A 159 -10.54 -14.34 -23.78
#